data_AF-A0A0V0ZM58-F1
#
_entry.id   AF-A0A0V0ZM58-F1
#
_cell.length_a   1.000
_cell.length_b   1.000
_cell.length_c   1.000
_cell.angle_alpha   90.00
_cell.angle_beta   90.00
_cell.angle_gamma   90.00
#
_symmetry.space_group_name_H-M   'P 1'
#
loop_
_entity.id
_entity.type
_entity.pdbx_description
1 polymer ?
#
loop_
_entity_poly.entity_id
_entity_poly.type
_entity_poly.pdbx_seq_one_letter_code
_entity_poly.pdbx_strand_id
1 'polypeptide(L)'
;MEEVIMKEREVLEYFNFDISFPTAIHFLHHFANGTFCDKYTYMLSCYILEMSMLGYELVSVKDSIKAAASLLMALKIKQLEWTELHINVSGYEEADLTVTMWKLNAVIKNKSINRYCSAIKEKYKKRINLNIFESEDFPKNIMTKEND
;
A
#
# COMPACT_ATOMS: atom_id res chain seq x y z
N MET A 1 -0.56 29.79 17.86
CA MET A 1 -1.96 29.41 17.54
C MET A 1 -2.45 30.17 16.31
N GLU A 2 -2.19 31.48 16.22
CA GLU A 2 -2.51 32.31 15.05
C GLU A 2 -1.89 31.79 13.73
N GLU A 3 -0.63 31.36 13.73
CA GLU A 3 0.04 30.79 12.55
C GLU A 3 -0.66 29.54 11.98
N VAL A 4 -1.16 28.66 12.86
CA VAL A 4 -1.87 27.43 12.45
C VAL A 4 -3.18 27.78 11.75
N ILE A 5 -3.92 28.76 12.29
CA ILE A 5 -5.20 29.22 11.73
C ILE A 5 -4.97 29.89 10.36
N MET A 6 -3.90 30.68 10.23
CA MET A 6 -3.54 31.28 8.94
C MET A 6 -3.24 30.21 7.88
N LYS A 7 -2.45 29.19 8.23
CA LYS A 7 -2.12 28.11 7.30
C LYS A 7 -3.30 27.21 6.97
N GLU A 8 -4.17 26.93 7.94
CA GLU A 8 -5.42 26.21 7.69
C GLU A 8 -6.25 26.91 6.62
N ARG A 9 -6.46 28.22 6.76
CA ARG A 9 -7.22 29.02 5.78
C ARG A 9 -6.56 28.98 4.40
N GLU A 10 -5.25 29.18 4.33
CA GLU A 10 -4.49 29.15 3.07
C GLU A 10 -4.64 27.81 2.33
N VAL A 11 -4.57 26.69 3.06
CA VAL A 11 -4.76 25.35 2.49
C VAL A 11 -6.20 25.15 2.01
N LEU A 12 -7.21 25.52 2.80
CA LEU A 12 -8.61 25.38 2.41
C LEU A 12 -8.97 26.22 1.18
N GLU A 13 -8.47 27.46 1.13
CA GLU A 13 -8.65 28.35 -0.02
C GLU A 13 -7.97 27.78 -1.27
N TYR A 14 -6.75 27.22 -1.14
CA TYR A 14 -6.05 26.58 -2.25
C TYR A 14 -6.85 25.44 -2.90
N PHE A 15 -7.54 24.63 -2.09
CA PHE A 15 -8.40 23.55 -2.57
C PHE A 15 -9.82 23.99 -2.95
N ASN A 16 -10.14 25.29 -2.93
CA ASN A 16 -11.51 25.79 -3.09
C ASN A 16 -12.52 25.11 -2.14
N PHE A 17 -12.07 24.76 -0.93
CA PHE A 17 -12.83 24.00 0.06
C PHE A 17 -13.27 22.59 -0.41
N ASP A 18 -12.78 22.09 -1.54
CA ASP A 18 -13.00 20.72 -1.99
C ASP A 18 -11.91 19.79 -1.47
N ILE A 19 -12.17 19.25 -0.28
CA ILE A 19 -11.33 18.24 0.38
C ILE A 19 -11.92 16.83 0.26
N SER A 20 -12.94 16.67 -0.59
CA SER A 20 -13.72 15.43 -0.71
C SER A 20 -13.11 14.51 -1.77
N PHE A 21 -11.89 14.01 -1.53
CA PHE A 21 -11.23 13.07 -2.44
C PHE A 21 -11.07 11.68 -1.80
N PRO A 22 -11.34 10.60 -2.57
CA PRO A 22 -11.12 9.24 -2.09
C PRO A 22 -9.62 8.98 -1.95
N THR A 23 -9.18 8.74 -0.72
CA THR A 23 -7.79 8.33 -0.44
C THR A 23 -7.59 6.83 -0.66
N ALA A 24 -6.34 6.39 -0.78
CA ALA A 24 -6.02 4.98 -1.01
C ALA A 24 -6.65 4.00 0.01
N ILE A 25 -6.87 4.41 1.27
CA ILE A 25 -7.53 3.54 2.26
C ILE A 25 -9.01 3.29 1.93
N HIS A 26 -9.69 4.24 1.27
CA HIS A 26 -11.08 4.04 0.82
C HIS A 26 -11.16 2.97 -0.27
N PHE A 27 -10.24 3.01 -1.24
CA PHE A 27 -10.12 1.96 -2.25
C PHE A 27 -9.78 0.61 -1.62
N LEU A 28 -8.86 0.58 -0.65
CA LEU A 28 -8.51 -0.66 0.03
C LEU A 28 -9.69 -1.27 0.79
N HIS A 29 -10.50 -0.45 1.48
CA HIS A 29 -11.75 -0.92 2.10
C HIS A 29 -12.72 -1.52 1.08
N HIS A 30 -12.91 -0.82 -0.05
CA HIS A 30 -13.77 -1.30 -1.12
C HIS A 30 -13.30 -2.65 -1.65
N PHE A 31 -12.00 -2.78 -1.97
CA PHE A 31 -11.42 -4.02 -2.48
C PHE A 31 -11.50 -5.15 -1.47
N ALA A 32 -11.13 -4.91 -0.21
CA ALA A 32 -11.15 -5.92 0.84
C ALA A 32 -12.56 -6.45 1.13
N ASN A 33 -13.57 -5.56 1.11
CA ASN A 33 -14.96 -5.95 1.26
C ASN A 33 -15.46 -6.75 0.06
N GLY A 34 -15.12 -6.34 -1.16
CA GLY A 34 -15.54 -7.01 -2.39
C GLY A 34 -14.89 -8.38 -2.60
N THR A 35 -13.69 -8.61 -2.04
CA THR A 35 -12.95 -9.88 -2.18
C THR A 35 -13.06 -10.81 -0.97
N PHE A 36 -13.87 -10.45 0.03
CA PHE A 36 -14.01 -11.17 1.30
C PHE A 36 -12.66 -11.41 1.99
N CYS A 37 -11.80 -10.40 1.95
CA CYS A 37 -10.45 -10.43 2.46
C CYS A 37 -10.45 -10.71 3.98
N ASP A 38 -9.69 -11.70 4.43
CA ASP A 38 -9.60 -12.00 5.86
C ASP A 38 -8.89 -10.86 6.62
N LYS A 39 -9.23 -10.73 7.90
CA LYS A 39 -8.75 -9.64 8.76
C LYS A 39 -7.22 -9.50 8.76
N TYR A 40 -6.49 -10.62 8.68
CA TYR A 40 -5.04 -10.61 8.67
C TYR A 40 -4.49 -10.03 7.36
N THR A 41 -4.96 -10.49 6.20
CA THR A 41 -4.57 -9.94 4.89
C THR A 41 -4.94 -8.47 4.76
N TYR A 42 -6.13 -8.09 5.25
CA TYR A 42 -6.55 -6.69 5.26
C TYR A 42 -5.61 -5.82 6.10
N MET A 43 -5.28 -6.21 7.34
CA MET A 43 -4.32 -5.44 8.16
C MET A 43 -2.92 -5.41 7.57
N LEU A 44 -2.48 -6.51 6.94
CA LEU A 44 -1.20 -6.56 6.23
C LEU A 44 -1.18 -5.57 5.06
N SER A 45 -2.27 -5.51 4.30
CA SER A 45 -2.45 -4.55 3.21
C SER A 45 -2.46 -3.10 3.71
N CYS A 46 -3.11 -2.82 4.85
CA CYS A 46 -3.09 -1.49 5.46
C CYS A 46 -1.68 -1.08 5.88
N TYR A 47 -0.90 -2.00 6.46
CA TYR A 47 0.50 -1.73 6.79
C TYR A 47 1.33 -1.40 5.54
N ILE A 48 1.22 -2.22 4.48
CA ILE A 48 1.93 -1.99 3.22
C ILE A 48 1.52 -0.63 2.61
N LEU A 49 0.23 -0.32 2.65
CA LEU A 49 -0.30 0.94 2.16
C LEU A 49 0.20 2.14 2.97
N GLU A 50 0.26 2.05 4.29
CA GLU A 50 0.80 3.14 5.13
C GLU A 50 2.30 3.31 4.89
N MET A 51 3.05 2.23 4.70
CA MET A 51 4.46 2.30 4.31
C MET A 51 4.64 2.98 2.95
N SER A 52 3.69 2.82 2.02
CA SER A 52 3.73 3.48 0.70
C SER A 52 3.83 5.01 0.80
N MET A 53 3.24 5.60 1.85
CA MET A 53 3.23 7.05 2.06
C MET A 53 4.61 7.62 2.39
N LEU A 54 5.54 6.77 2.84
CA LEU A 54 6.92 7.16 3.13
C LEU A 54 7.82 7.10 1.88
N GLY A 55 7.34 6.48 0.80
CA GLY A 55 8.08 6.37 -0.45
C GLY A 55 7.77 7.52 -1.42
N TYR A 56 8.70 8.45 -1.59
CA TYR A 56 8.53 9.58 -2.53
C TYR A 56 8.25 9.13 -3.97
N GLU A 57 8.82 7.99 -4.40
CA GLU A 57 8.61 7.41 -5.74
C GLU A 57 7.16 6.96 -6.01
N LEU A 58 6.34 6.82 -4.96
CA LEU A 58 4.94 6.39 -5.06
C LEU A 58 3.96 7.57 -5.05
N VAL A 59 4.44 8.81 -4.92
CA VAL A 59 3.59 10.02 -4.89
C VAL A 59 2.80 10.19 -6.19
N SER A 60 3.41 9.89 -7.34
CA SER A 60 2.75 9.98 -8.65
C SER A 60 1.82 8.81 -8.97
N VAL A 61 1.82 7.76 -8.14
CA VAL A 61 0.97 6.57 -8.36
C VAL A 61 -0.44 6.83 -7.82
N LYS A 62 -1.45 6.49 -8.63
CA LYS A 62 -2.86 6.60 -8.26
C LYS A 62 -3.17 5.83 -6.97
N ASP A 63 -4.01 6.41 -6.13
CA ASP A 63 -4.42 5.83 -4.85
C ASP A 63 -5.11 4.46 -4.99
N SER A 64 -5.91 4.27 -6.05
CA SER A 64 -6.51 2.99 -6.39
C SER A 64 -5.46 1.92 -6.70
N ILE A 65 -4.42 2.26 -7.45
CA ILE A 65 -3.33 1.32 -7.81
C ILE A 65 -2.50 0.99 -6.57
N LYS A 66 -2.18 1.98 -5.71
CA LYS A 66 -1.47 1.73 -4.44
C LYS A 66 -2.26 0.78 -3.54
N ALA A 67 -3.57 0.97 -3.43
CA ALA A 67 -4.44 0.09 -2.66
C ALA A 67 -4.47 -1.34 -3.22
N ALA A 68 -4.69 -1.50 -4.53
CA ALA A 68 -4.74 -2.80 -5.19
C ALA A 68 -3.38 -3.52 -5.13
N ALA A 69 -2.27 -2.82 -5.39
CA ALA A 69 -0.92 -3.38 -5.29
C ALA A 69 -0.55 -3.77 -3.85
N SER A 70 -1.02 -3.03 -2.84
CA SER A 70 -0.82 -3.39 -1.43
C SER A 70 -1.56 -4.68 -1.08
N LEU A 71 -2.79 -4.84 -1.58
CA LEU A 71 -3.57 -6.07 -1.43
C LEU A 71 -2.93 -7.25 -2.16
N LEU A 72 -2.49 -7.05 -3.41
CA LEU A 72 -1.74 -8.05 -4.18
C LEU A 72 -0.51 -8.51 -3.43
N MET A 73 0.29 -7.59 -2.89
CA MET A 73 1.49 -7.92 -2.11
C MET A 73 1.14 -8.76 -0.87
N ALA A 74 0.07 -8.41 -0.16
CA ALA A 74 -0.40 -9.17 1.00
C ALA A 74 -0.86 -10.59 0.62
N LEU A 75 -1.52 -10.76 -0.53
CA LEU A 75 -1.91 -12.07 -1.05
C LEU A 75 -0.69 -12.91 -1.42
N LYS A 76 0.30 -12.35 -2.13
CA LYS A 76 1.54 -13.06 -2.48
C LYS A 76 2.35 -13.45 -1.24
N ILE A 77 2.35 -12.64 -0.18
CA ILE A 77 2.93 -13.01 1.13
C ILE A 77 2.24 -14.24 1.73
N LYS A 78 0.92 -14.36 1.55
CA LYS A 78 0.14 -15.52 1.99
C LYS A 78 0.12 -16.68 1.00
N GLN A 79 0.85 -16.57 -0.11
CA GLN A 79 0.84 -17.56 -1.20
C GLN A 79 -0.57 -17.78 -1.77
N LEU A 80 -1.34 -16.69 -1.87
CA LEU A 80 -2.65 -16.65 -2.50
C LEU A 80 -2.54 -15.96 -3.86
N GLU A 81 -3.39 -16.40 -4.80
CA GLU A 81 -3.41 -15.86 -6.15
C GLU A 81 -4.31 -14.64 -6.30
N TRP A 82 -3.97 -13.79 -7.27
CA TRP A 82 -4.85 -12.73 -7.74
C TRP A 82 -5.94 -13.32 -8.62
N THR A 83 -7.12 -13.54 -8.04
CA THR A 83 -8.24 -14.22 -8.73
C THR A 83 -9.08 -13.27 -9.57
N GLU A 84 -9.93 -13.83 -10.44
CA GLU A 84 -10.91 -13.07 -11.24
C GLU A 84 -11.82 -12.16 -10.38
N LEU A 85 -12.14 -12.57 -9.15
CA LEU A 85 -12.89 -11.73 -8.22
C LEU A 85 -12.17 -10.41 -7.92
N HIS A 86 -10.84 -10.44 -7.78
CA HIS A 86 -10.04 -9.25 -7.54
C HIS A 86 -10.03 -8.33 -8.76
N ILE A 87 -9.95 -8.90 -9.96
CA ILE A 87 -10.04 -8.15 -11.22
C ILE A 87 -11.41 -7.48 -11.33
N ASN A 88 -12.49 -8.22 -11.07
CA ASN A 88 -13.85 -7.70 -11.15
C ASN A 88 -14.14 -6.56 -10.17
N VAL A 89 -13.57 -6.62 -8.96
CA VAL A 89 -13.78 -5.59 -7.91
C VAL A 89 -12.85 -4.38 -8.12
N SER A 90 -11.60 -4.61 -8.52
CA SER A 90 -10.59 -3.53 -8.61
C SER A 90 -10.46 -2.91 -9.99
N GLY A 91 -10.82 -3.65 -11.04
CA GLY A 91 -10.60 -3.29 -12.44
C GLY A 91 -9.15 -3.43 -12.91
N TYR A 92 -8.25 -4.03 -12.12
CA TYR A 92 -6.83 -4.16 -12.46
C TYR A 92 -6.41 -5.63 -12.58
N GLU A 93 -5.59 -5.92 -13.59
CA GLU A 93 -4.89 -7.18 -13.72
C GLU A 93 -3.65 -7.21 -12.84
N GLU A 94 -3.13 -8.40 -12.53
CA GLU A 94 -1.90 -8.53 -11.75
C GLU A 94 -0.71 -7.82 -12.43
N ALA A 95 -0.67 -7.84 -13.76
CA ALA A 95 0.35 -7.18 -14.57
C ALA A 95 0.41 -5.65 -14.33
N ASP A 96 -0.76 -5.00 -14.22
CA ASP A 96 -0.87 -3.55 -13.96
C ASP A 96 -0.29 -3.14 -12.60
N LEU A 97 -0.39 -4.05 -11.64
CA LEU A 97 -0.05 -3.81 -10.24
C LEU A 97 1.39 -4.20 -9.91
N THR A 98 1.98 -5.11 -10.68
CA THR A 98 3.28 -5.73 -10.38
C THR A 98 4.38 -4.69 -10.19
N VAL A 99 4.47 -3.67 -11.03
CA VAL A 99 5.48 -2.60 -10.91
C VAL A 99 5.33 -1.85 -9.58
N THR A 100 4.10 -1.44 -9.24
CA THR A 100 3.83 -0.74 -7.97
C THR A 100 4.09 -1.66 -6.76
N MET A 101 3.74 -2.94 -6.86
CA MET A 101 4.00 -3.94 -5.83
C MET A 101 5.50 -4.04 -5.51
N TRP A 102 6.36 -4.07 -6.53
CA TRP A 102 7.82 -4.10 -6.33
C TRP A 102 8.37 -2.81 -5.73
N LYS A 103 7.84 -1.65 -6.13
CA LYS A 103 8.18 -0.37 -5.50
C LYS A 103 7.80 -0.35 -4.01
N LEU A 104 6.61 -0.85 -3.67
CA LEU A 104 6.16 -1.01 -2.28
C LEU A 104 7.12 -1.92 -1.49
N ASN A 105 7.54 -3.04 -2.08
CA ASN A 105 8.51 -3.93 -1.47
C ASN A 105 9.86 -3.23 -1.20
N ALA A 106 10.36 -2.45 -2.16
CA ALA A 106 11.59 -1.68 -2.00
C ALA A 106 11.49 -0.67 -0.84
N VAL A 107 10.36 0.04 -0.73
CA VAL A 107 10.10 0.99 0.36
C VAL A 107 10.08 0.28 1.72
N ILE A 108 9.42 -0.88 1.83
CA ILE A 108 9.37 -1.65 3.07
C ILE A 108 10.75 -2.18 3.47
N LYS A 109 11.58 -2.59 2.51
CA LYS A 109 12.95 -3.08 2.77
C LYS A 109 13.97 -1.94 2.97
N ASN A 110 13.60 -0.69 2.71
CA ASN A 110 14.49 0.45 2.84
C ASN A 110 14.87 0.69 4.33
N LYS A 111 16.12 0.38 4.67
CA LYS A 111 16.66 0.51 6.04
C LYS A 111 16.64 1.96 6.55
N SER A 112 16.82 2.94 5.67
CA SER A 112 16.81 4.36 6.04
C SER A 112 15.41 4.80 6.45
N ILE A 113 14.40 4.52 5.62
CA ILE A 113 12.99 4.83 5.94
C ILE A 113 12.59 4.15 7.26
N ASN A 114 12.93 2.87 7.40
CA ASN A 114 12.63 2.11 8.60
C ASN A 114 13.32 2.61 9.87
N ARG A 115 14.50 3.24 9.74
CA ARG A 115 15.24 3.83 10.86
C ARG A 115 14.59 5.12 11.33
N TYR A 116 14.16 5.99 10.42
CA TYR A 116 13.64 7.31 10.76
C TYR A 116 12.13 7.33 11.01
N CYS A 117 11.39 6.35 10.49
CA CYS A 117 9.93 6.29 10.56
C CYS A 117 9.44 4.95 11.16
N SER A 118 9.85 4.63 12.39
CA SER A 118 9.49 3.36 13.06
C SER A 118 8.04 3.30 13.57
N ALA A 119 7.36 4.45 13.69
CA ALA A 119 6.02 4.55 14.27
C ALA A 119 4.98 3.64 13.58
N ILE A 120 5.04 3.51 12.25
CA ILE A 120 4.14 2.63 11.50
C ILE A 120 4.41 1.16 11.86
N LYS A 121 5.67 0.74 11.94
CA LYS A 121 6.02 -0.61 12.40
C LYS A 121 5.51 -0.87 13.81
N GLU A 122 5.72 0.07 14.73
CA GLU A 122 5.26 -0.07 16.12
C GLU A 122 3.74 -0.19 16.22
N LYS A 123 2.99 0.61 15.45
CA LYS A 123 1.53 0.55 15.35
C LYS A 123 1.02 -0.84 14.94
N TYR A 124 1.73 -1.48 14.01
CA TYR A 124 1.32 -2.77 13.45
C TYR A 124 1.98 -3.99 14.11
N LYS A 125 3.04 -3.83 14.90
CA LYS A 125 3.86 -4.92 15.49
C LYS A 125 3.07 -5.99 16.24
N LYS A 126 2.04 -5.61 16.99
CA LYS A 126 1.19 -6.56 17.74
C LYS A 126 0.04 -7.14 16.90
N ARG A 127 -0.24 -6.53 15.76
CA ARG A 127 -1.39 -6.81 14.90
C ARG A 127 -1.01 -7.75 13.75
N ILE A 128 0.17 -7.54 13.18
CA ILE A 128 0.73 -8.36 12.11
C ILE A 128 2.10 -8.88 12.54
N ASN A 129 2.42 -10.13 12.20
CA ASN A 129 3.74 -10.70 12.43
C ASN A 129 4.76 -10.09 11.46
N LEU A 130 5.36 -8.96 11.84
CA LEU A 130 6.25 -8.17 10.99
C LEU A 130 7.51 -8.91 10.53
N ASN A 131 7.90 -9.99 11.21
CA ASN A 131 9.06 -10.81 10.85
C ASN A 131 8.98 -11.37 9.43
N ILE A 132 7.78 -11.43 8.85
CA ILE A 132 7.55 -11.89 7.47
C ILE A 132 8.26 -10.99 6.45
N PHE A 133 8.38 -9.69 6.71
CA PHE A 133 9.05 -8.73 5.83
C PHE A 133 10.58 -8.73 5.95
N GLU A 134 11.12 -9.34 7.01
CA GLU A 134 12.56 -9.48 7.24
C GLU A 134 13.14 -10.73 6.59
N SER A 135 12.29 -11.62 6.08
CA SER A 135 12.72 -12.77 5.28
C SER A 135 13.31 -12.30 3.95
N GLU A 136 14.52 -12.79 3.63
CA GLU A 136 15.27 -12.38 2.42
C GLU A 136 14.50 -12.71 1.12
N ASP A 137 13.60 -13.69 1.16
CA ASP A 137 13.03 -14.36 -0.01
C ASP A 137 11.67 -13.86 -0.52
N PHE A 138 11.11 -12.76 0.00
CA PHE A 138 9.72 -12.38 -0.37
C PHE A 138 9.51 -10.94 -0.85
N PRO A 139 8.71 -10.74 -1.92
CA PRO A 139 8.24 -11.73 -2.90
C PRO A 139 9.43 -12.23 -3.76
N LYS A 140 9.40 -13.48 -4.24
CA LYS A 140 10.37 -13.95 -5.26
C LYS A 140 10.05 -13.27 -6.58
N ASN A 141 11.05 -12.64 -7.20
CA ASN A 141 10.91 -12.18 -8.58
C ASN A 141 11.00 -13.41 -9.50
N ILE A 142 9.87 -13.92 -9.99
CA ILE A 142 9.85 -14.99 -11.00
C ILE A 142 10.01 -14.41 -12.42
N MET A 143 10.02 -13.08 -12.59
CA MET A 143 10.34 -12.47 -13.88
C MET A 143 11.84 -12.25 -14.01
N THR A 144 12.57 -13.31 -14.39
CA THR A 144 13.81 -13.32 -15.21
C THR A 144 14.45 -14.71 -15.23
N LYS A 145 13.74 -15.72 -15.76
CA LYS A 145 14.36 -16.92 -16.35
C LYS A 145 13.45 -17.47 -17.44
N GLU A 146 13.35 -16.76 -18.55
CA GLU A 146 12.97 -17.30 -19.86
C GLU A 146 13.36 -16.26 -20.91
N ASN A 147 14.57 -16.43 -21.44
CA ASN A 147 15.16 -15.91 -22.69
C ASN A 147 16.63 -15.57 -22.47
N ASP A 148 17.45 -16.62 -22.40
CA ASP A 148 18.80 -16.69 -22.98
C ASP A 148 19.04 -18.14 -23.44
#